data_AF-A0A7W5HPG5-F1
#
_entry.id   AF-A0A7W5HPG5-F1
#
_cell.length_a   1.000
_cell.length_b   1.000
_cell.length_c   1.000
_cell.angle_alpha   90.00
_cell.angle_beta   90.00
_cell.angle_gamma   90.00
#
_symmetry.space_group_name_H-M   'P 1'
#
loop_
_entity.id
_entity.type
_entity.pdbx_description
1 polymer ?
#
loop_
_entity_poly.entity_id
_entity_poly.type
_entity_poly.pdbx_seq_one_letter_code
_entity_poly.pdbx_strand_id
1 'polypeptide(L)' 'MVIIEDDFTSGAQVSMQMDKEAGELFVFHCPDGQGCKVSKWPLDSYHMPIAIAHYAECCELEKAV' A
#
# COMPACT_ATOMS: atom_id res chain seq x y z
N MET A 1 10.53 8.81 -11.50
CA MET A 1 9.69 7.59 -11.29
C MET A 1 10.51 6.52 -10.59
N VAL A 2 10.42 6.45 -9.26
CA VAL A 2 10.90 5.29 -8.50
C VAL A 2 9.65 4.52 -8.12
N ILE A 3 9.24 3.57 -8.96
CA ILE A 3 8.30 2.56 -8.52
C ILE A 3 9.11 1.66 -7.58
N ILE A 4 8.83 1.71 -6.29
CA ILE A 4 9.23 0.59 -5.43
C ILE A 4 8.21 -0.50 -5.73
N GLU A 5 8.54 -1.36 -6.69
CA GLU A 5 7.86 -2.65 -6.86
C GLU A 5 8.30 -3.54 -5.69
N ASP A 6 7.52 -3.54 -4.61
CA ASP A 6 7.55 -4.70 -3.72
C ASP A 6 6.75 -5.79 -4.43
N ASP A 7 7.50 -6.69 -5.05
CA ASP A 7 7.03 -7.81 -5.85
C ASP A 7 6.43 -8.90 -4.94
N PHE A 8 5.48 -8.53 -4.06
CA PHE A 8 4.80 -9.38 -3.06
C PHE A 8 5.68 -10.51 -2.49
N THR A 9 6.92 -10.20 -2.12
CA THR A 9 8.01 -11.20 -2.00
C THR A 9 7.86 -12.14 -0.80
N SER A 10 6.84 -11.93 0.03
CA SER A 10 6.58 -12.67 1.28
C SER A 10 5.25 -13.43 1.29
N GLY A 11 4.51 -13.47 0.18
CA GLY A 11 3.16 -14.05 0.14
C GLY A 11 2.06 -13.14 0.68
N ALA A 12 2.42 -12.01 1.29
CA ALA A 12 1.48 -10.93 1.57
C ALA A 12 1.12 -10.22 0.27
N GLN A 13 -0.17 -10.02 0.00
CA GLN A 13 -0.63 -9.32 -1.21
C GLN A 13 -0.81 -7.82 -0.94
N VAL A 14 0.09 -7.21 -0.15
CA VAL A 14 0.02 -5.80 0.24
C VAL A 14 1.33 -5.09 -0.11
N SER A 15 1.23 -3.90 -0.72
CA SER A 15 2.39 -3.07 -1.09
C SER A 15 2.08 -1.59 -0.86
N MET A 16 3.11 -0.79 -0.61
CA MET A 16 2.99 0.67 -0.50
C MET A 16 3.98 1.36 -1.43
N GLN A 17 3.52 2.37 -2.16
CA GLN A 17 4.35 3.16 -3.07
C GLN A 17 4.23 4.66 -2.79
N MET A 18 5.30 5.39 -3.03
CA MET A 18 5.36 6.84 -2.88
C MET A 18 5.82 7.48 -4.19
N ASP A 19 4.98 8.33 -4.78
CA ASP A 19 5.35 9.18 -5.90
C ASP A 19 5.70 10.59 -5.39
N LYS A 20 7.00 10.87 -5.31
CA LYS A 20 7.50 12.17 -4.87
C LYS A 20 7.30 13.28 -5.90
N GLU A 21 7.16 12.95 -7.18
CA GLU A 21 6.97 13.92 -8.25
C GLU A 21 5.49 14.35 -8.32
N ALA A 22 4.57 13.39 -8.16
CA ALA A 22 3.14 13.67 -8.07
C ALA A 22 2.70 14.14 -6.68
N GLY A 23 3.51 13.91 -5.63
CA GLY A 23 3.13 14.18 -4.26
C GLY A 23 2.01 13.26 -3.79
N GLU A 24 2.08 11.98 -4.16
CA GLU A 24 1.05 10.98 -3.88
C GLU A 24 1.65 9.74 -3.19
N LEU A 25 0.82 9.07 -2.38
CA LEU A 25 1.15 7.82 -1.73
C LEU A 25 0.02 6.81 -1.98
N PHE A 26 0.41 5.58 -2.31
CA PHE A 26 -0.48 4.51 -2.71
C PHE A 26 -0.29 3.30 -1.81
N VAL A 27 -1.40 2.66 -1.43
CA VAL A 27 -1.41 1.34 -0.78
C VAL A 27 -2.19 0.39 -1.67
N PHE A 28 -1.57 -0.72 -2.04
CA PHE A 28 -2.14 -1.80 -2.83
C PHE A 28 -2.45 -2.96 -1.92
N HIS A 29 -3.67 -3.49 -2.00
CA HIS A 29 -4.09 -4.71 -1.32
C HIS A 29 -4.79 -5.62 -2.34
N CYS A 30 -4.18 -6.75 -2.67
CA CYS A 30 -4.59 -7.63 -3.75
C CYS A 30 -5.00 -9.03 -3.27
N PRO A 31 -6.01 -9.17 -2.40
CA PRO A 31 -6.40 -10.47 -1.85
C PRO A 31 -6.85 -11.44 -2.96
N ASP A 32 -6.56 -12.73 -2.75
CA ASP A 32 -6.81 -13.79 -3.73
C ASP A 32 -8.25 -13.79 -4.27
N GLY A 33 -8.36 -13.79 -5.60
CA GLY A 33 -9.64 -13.84 -6.31
C GLY A 33 -10.50 -12.57 -6.26
N GLN A 34 -10.04 -11.49 -5.61
CA GLN A 34 -10.81 -10.25 -5.43
C GLN A 34 -10.26 -9.03 -6.19
N GLY A 35 -9.11 -9.18 -6.85
CA GLY A 35 -8.44 -8.09 -7.57
C GLY A 35 -7.80 -7.05 -6.64
N CYS A 36 -6.92 -6.22 -7.20
CA CYS A 36 -6.19 -5.22 -6.42
C CYS A 36 -7.06 -4.01 -6.05
N LYS A 37 -7.17 -3.76 -4.74
CA LYS A 37 -7.69 -2.52 -4.16
C LYS A 37 -6.54 -1.53 -4.02
N VAL A 38 -6.73 -0.32 -4.53
CA VAL A 38 -5.73 0.75 -4.47
C VAL A 38 -6.30 1.91 -3.68
N SER A 39 -5.63 2.26 -2.60
CA SER A 39 -5.96 3.42 -1.77
C SER A 39 -4.91 4.51 -2.02
N LYS A 40 -5.35 5.76 -2.21
CA LYS A 40 -4.49 6.90 -2.57
C LYS A 40 -4.60 8.03 -1.56
N TRP A 41 -3.46 8.61 -1.20
CA TRP A 41 -3.37 9.78 -0.33
C TRP A 41 -2.40 10.84 -0.88
N PRO A 42 -2.57 12.12 -0.48
CA PRO A 42 -1.52 13.12 -0.64
C PRO A 42 -0.26 12.74 0.15
N LEU A 43 0.91 13.03 -0.41
CA LEU A 43 2.19 12.89 0.26
C LEU A 43 2.48 14.13 1.13
N ASP A 44 1.78 14.21 2.25
CA ASP A 44 2.00 15.24 3.27
C ASP A 44 2.09 14.64 4.67
N SER A 45 2.53 15.44 5.64
CA SER A 45 2.74 15.01 7.02
C SER A 45 1.45 14.57 7.74
N TYR A 46 0.28 15.00 7.26
CA TYR A 46 -1.00 14.66 7.86
C TYR A 46 -1.49 13.29 7.38
N HIS A 47 -1.35 13.02 6.07
CA HIS A 47 -1.86 11.79 5.47
C HIS A 47 -0.87 10.63 5.51
N MET A 48 0.44 10.88 5.55
CA MET A 48 1.45 9.82 5.71
C MET A 48 1.17 8.85 6.87
N PRO A 49 0.93 9.30 8.13
CA PRO A 49 0.64 8.38 9.23
C PRO A 49 -0.65 7.58 9.02
N ILE A 50 -1.64 8.15 8.33
CA ILE A 50 -2.91 7.46 8.02
C ILE A 50 -2.66 6.33 7.01
N ALA A 51 -1.88 6.60 5.97
CA ALA A 51 -1.59 5.59 4.97
C ALA A 51 -0.70 4.46 5.49
N ILE A 52 0.25 4.77 6.40
CA ILE A 52 1.05 3.77 7.12
C ILE A 52 0.17 2.89 8.01
N ALA A 53 -0.78 3.48 8.74
CA ALA A 53 -1.73 2.72 9.54
C ALA A 53 -2.58 1.78 8.67
N HIS A 54 -3.10 2.28 7.54
CA HIS A 54 -3.87 1.46 6.61
C HIS A 54 -3.06 0.31 6.00
N TYR A 55 -1.81 0.56 5.61
CA TYR A 55 -0.91 -0.49 5.14
C TYR A 55 -0.70 -1.58 6.19
N ALA A 56 -0.49 -1.20 7.46
CA ALA A 56 -0.35 -2.15 8.55
C ALA A 56 -1.64 -2.98 8.75
N GLU A 57 -2.81 -2.35 8.69
CA GLU A 57 -4.11 -3.05 8.74
C GLU A 57 -4.24 -4.07 7.61
N CYS A 58 -3.92 -3.70 6.38
CA CYS A 58 -3.92 -4.61 5.23
C CYS A 58 -2.96 -5.79 5.45
N CYS A 59 -1.75 -5.54 5.98
CA CYS A 59 -0.80 -6.61 6.28
C CYS A 59 -1.30 -7.60 7.34
N GLU A 60 -1.98 -7.11 8.38
CA GLU A 60 -2.57 -7.98 9.42
C GLU A 60 -3.76 -8.77 8.88
N LEU A 61 -4.57 -8.19 7.99
CA LEU A 61 -5.66 -8.89 7.32
C LEU A 61 -5.14 -10.07 6.50
N GLU A 62 -4.02 -9.91 5.79
CA GLU A 62 -3.40 -11.02 5.02
C GLU A 62 -2.84 -12.12 5.91
N LYS A 63 -2.28 -11.79 7.08
CA LYS A 63 -1.77 -12.80 8.03
C LYS A 63 -2.86 -13.62 8.72
N ALA A 64 -4.10 -13.13 8.70
CA ALA A 64 -5.24 -13.78 9.34
C ALA A 64 -5.92 -14.85 8.45
N VAL A 65 -5.44 -15.04 7.21
CA VAL A 65 -5.97 -15.98 6.21
C VAL A 65 -5.20 -17.29 6.19
#